data_AF-A0A3P7M0G8-F1
#
_entry.id   AF-A0A3P7M0G8-F1
#
_cell.length_a   1.000
_cell.length_b   1.000
_cell.length_c   1.000
_cell.angle_alpha   90.00
_cell.angle_beta   90.00
_cell.angle_gamma   90.00
#
_symmetry.space_group_name_H-M   'P 1'
#
loop_
_entity.id
_entity.type
_entity.pdbx_description
1 polymer ?
#
loop_
_entity_poly.entity_id
_entity_poly.type
_entity_poly.pdbx_seq_one_letter_code
_entity_poly.pdbx_strand_id
1 'polypeptide(L)'
;MDGKAPPIRYRSRYSNALLACATLLQEDKSSSLTKAKNVLEVALWGGETCRGDTEARVWLDVARAECVDSLLRQLVCEPGCRLGARERYHVEFLLGATPRSIVESQAAIVAAKTR
;
A
#
# COMPACT_ATOMS: atom_id res chain seq x y z
N MET A 1 -26.60 15.85 5.64
CA MET A 1 -25.28 15.25 5.93
C MET A 1 -24.41 15.55 4.74
N ASP A 2 -23.41 16.42 4.89
CA ASP A 2 -22.71 17.09 3.76
C ASP A 2 -21.81 16.18 2.91
N GLY A 3 -21.98 14.86 2.99
CA GLY A 3 -21.33 13.88 2.11
C GLY A 3 -19.80 13.93 2.13
N LYS A 4 -19.18 14.48 3.20
CA LYS A 4 -17.73 14.55 3.39
C LYS A 4 -17.28 13.58 4.47
N ALA A 5 -16.09 12.99 4.28
CA ALA A 5 -15.51 12.07 5.23
C ALA A 5 -15.18 12.83 6.52
N PRO A 6 -15.46 12.25 7.71
CA PRO A 6 -15.13 12.89 8.97
C PRO A 6 -13.61 13.09 9.08
N PRO A 7 -13.15 14.20 9.68
CA PRO A 7 -11.74 14.50 9.76
C PRO A 7 -11.01 13.49 10.65
N ILE A 8 -9.85 13.00 10.20
CA ILE A 8 -8.96 12.15 10.98
C ILE A 8 -7.80 13.01 11.50
N ARG A 9 -7.62 13.07 12.82
CA ARG A 9 -6.50 13.80 13.43
C ARG A 9 -5.17 13.15 13.05
N TYR A 10 -4.20 13.97 12.65
CA TYR A 10 -2.85 13.50 12.34
C TYR A 10 -2.13 13.04 13.62
N ARG A 11 -1.82 11.73 13.70
CA ARG A 11 -1.16 11.10 14.84
C ARG A 11 -0.03 10.15 14.45
N SER A 12 0.03 9.75 13.18
CA SER A 12 1.09 8.89 12.65
C SER A 12 1.18 9.06 11.14
N ARG A 13 2.21 8.44 10.54
CA ARG A 13 2.34 8.32 9.08
C ARG A 13 1.11 7.69 8.41
N TYR A 14 0.33 6.89 9.14
CA TYR A 14 -0.85 6.21 8.62
C TYR A 14 -2.11 7.10 8.61
N SER A 15 -2.11 8.23 9.33
CA SER A 15 -3.31 9.10 9.44
C SER A 15 -3.80 9.59 8.07
N ASN A 16 -2.87 9.98 7.18
CA ASN A 16 -3.23 10.45 5.83
C ASN A 16 -3.76 9.32 4.95
N ALA A 17 -3.19 8.12 5.08
CA ALA A 17 -3.69 6.95 4.36
C ALA A 17 -5.10 6.58 4.82
N LEU A 18 -5.36 6.59 6.12
CA LEU A 18 -6.70 6.35 6.66
C LEU A 18 -7.71 7.41 6.18
N LEU A 19 -7.30 8.68 6.08
CA LEU A 19 -8.16 9.75 5.57
C LEU A 19 -8.44 9.60 4.06
N ALA A 20 -7.43 9.18 3.29
CA ALA A 20 -7.60 8.82 1.88
C ALA A 20 -8.56 7.63 1.72
N CYS A 21 -8.43 6.58 2.52
CA CYS A 21 -9.38 5.46 2.53
C CYS A 21 -10.81 5.91 2.85
N ALA A 22 -11.00 6.73 3.88
CA ALA A 22 -12.33 7.24 4.25
C ALA A 22 -12.96 8.06 3.11
N THR A 23 -12.14 8.85 2.40
CA THR A 23 -12.59 9.61 1.23
C THR A 23 -12.97 8.68 0.07
N LEU A 24 -12.12 7.70 -0.26
CA LEU A 24 -12.39 6.74 -1.32
C LEU A 24 -13.62 5.90 -1.04
N LEU A 25 -13.80 5.42 0.19
CA LEU A 25 -14.95 4.61 0.60
C LEU A 25 -16.27 5.39 0.60
N GLN A 26 -16.21 6.72 0.61
CA GLN A 26 -17.38 7.57 0.44
C GLN A 26 -17.74 7.78 -1.05
N GLU A 27 -16.82 7.51 -1.98
CA GLU A 27 -17.16 7.49 -3.40
C GLU A 27 -18.06 6.28 -3.65
N ASP A 28 -19.30 6.53 -4.11
CA ASP A 28 -20.26 5.48 -4.49
C ASP A 28 -19.86 4.85 -5.84
N LYS A 29 -18.72 4.17 -5.85
CA LYS A 29 -18.11 3.51 -7.01
C LYS A 29 -17.72 2.09 -6.63
N SER A 30 -17.93 1.15 -7.55
CA SER A 30 -17.52 -0.25 -7.38
C SER A 30 -16.01 -0.43 -7.12
N SER A 31 -15.18 0.51 -7.60
CA SER A 31 -13.72 0.48 -7.41
C SER A 31 -13.24 1.00 -6.06
N SER A 32 -14.10 1.62 -5.25
CA SER A 32 -13.72 2.31 -4.01
C SER A 32 -13.06 1.39 -2.99
N LEU A 33 -13.58 0.17 -2.82
CA LEU A 33 -13.02 -0.81 -1.89
C LEU A 33 -11.62 -1.26 -2.33
N THR A 34 -11.44 -1.54 -3.62
CA THR A 34 -10.13 -1.91 -4.19
C THR A 34 -9.12 -0.78 -4.04
N LYS A 35 -9.51 0.47 -4.33
CA LYS A 35 -8.62 1.62 -4.16
C LYS A 35 -8.25 1.86 -2.70
N ALA A 36 -9.22 1.75 -1.78
CA ALA A 36 -8.96 1.88 -0.36
C ALA A 36 -8.03 0.78 0.15
N LYS A 37 -8.19 -0.46 -0.31
CA LYS A 37 -7.26 -1.55 -0.05
C LYS A 37 -5.85 -1.17 -0.52
N ASN A 38 -5.68 -0.77 -1.78
CA ASN A 38 -4.38 -0.41 -2.33
C ASN A 38 -3.68 0.70 -1.54
N VAL A 39 -4.43 1.72 -1.09
CA VAL A 39 -3.91 2.78 -0.21
C VAL A 39 -3.38 2.22 1.11
N LEU A 40 -4.09 1.27 1.74
CA LEU A 40 -3.63 0.64 2.97
C LEU A 40 -2.36 -0.19 2.73
N GLU A 41 -2.31 -0.97 1.66
CA GLU A 41 -1.16 -1.80 1.34
C GLU A 41 0.08 -0.93 1.07
N VAL A 42 -0.07 0.15 0.29
CA VAL A 42 1.01 1.12 0.03
C VAL A 42 1.43 1.85 1.31
N ALA A 43 0.51 2.16 2.23
CA ALA A 43 0.88 2.77 3.50
C ALA A 43 1.65 1.82 4.43
N LEU A 44 1.43 0.51 4.32
CA LEU A 44 2.09 -0.52 5.13
C LEU A 44 3.45 -0.94 4.58
N TRP A 45 3.55 -1.12 3.28
CA TRP A 45 4.70 -1.76 2.61
C TRP A 45 5.30 -0.94 1.47
N GLY A 46 4.65 0.16 1.06
CA GLY A 46 5.19 1.06 0.05
C GLY A 46 6.47 1.77 0.51
N GLY A 47 7.29 2.13 -0.46
CA GLY A 47 8.50 2.92 -0.25
C GLY A 47 8.24 4.42 -0.36
N GLU A 48 9.30 5.15 -0.74
CA GLU A 48 9.22 6.57 -1.04
C GLU A 48 8.22 6.87 -2.15
N THR A 49 7.71 8.11 -2.16
CA THR A 49 6.77 8.55 -3.19
C THR A 49 7.43 8.53 -4.55
N CYS A 50 6.92 7.70 -5.44
CA CYS A 50 7.38 7.59 -6.82
C CYS A 50 6.84 8.78 -7.63
N ARG A 51 7.68 9.36 -8.49
CA ARG A 51 7.33 10.47 -9.38
C ARG A 51 6.51 10.02 -10.60
N GLY A 52 6.45 8.71 -10.85
CA GLY A 52 5.65 8.13 -11.92
C GLY A 52 5.87 6.63 -12.10
N ASP A 53 5.20 6.07 -13.11
CA ASP A 53 5.14 4.62 -13.35
C ASP A 53 6.50 3.95 -13.55
N THR A 54 7.47 4.62 -14.16
CA THR A 54 8.80 4.05 -14.38
C THR A 54 9.54 3.84 -13.05
N GLU A 55 9.50 4.83 -12.16
CA GLU A 55 10.13 4.74 -10.83
C GLU A 55 9.41 3.71 -9.96
N ALA A 56 8.08 3.70 -10.00
CA ALA A 56 7.28 2.71 -9.29
C ALA A 56 7.55 1.28 -9.79
N ARG A 57 7.82 1.10 -11.09
CA ARG A 57 8.22 -0.20 -11.64
C ARG A 57 9.56 -0.66 -11.10
N VAL A 58 10.57 0.21 -11.16
CA VAL A 58 11.91 -0.11 -10.64
C VAL A 58 11.85 -0.45 -9.16
N TRP A 59 11.13 0.36 -8.37
CA TRP A 59 10.93 0.10 -6.95
C TRP A 59 10.28 -1.27 -6.70
N LEU A 60 9.23 -1.59 -7.46
CA LEU A 60 8.50 -2.85 -7.29
C LEU A 60 9.35 -4.06 -7.67
N ASP A 61 10.16 -3.96 -8.71
CA ASP A 61 11.08 -5.02 -9.14
C ASP A 61 12.15 -5.28 -8.06
N VAL A 62 12.71 -4.23 -7.47
CA VAL A 62 13.66 -4.33 -6.34
C VAL A 62 12.98 -4.96 -5.12
N ALA A 63 11.83 -4.44 -4.70
CA ALA A 63 11.11 -4.94 -3.53
C ALA A 63 10.71 -6.43 -3.68
N ARG A 64 10.33 -6.85 -4.89
CA ARG A 64 10.05 -8.26 -5.21
C ARG A 64 11.32 -9.11 -5.11
N ALA A 65 12.44 -8.66 -5.67
CA ALA A 65 13.71 -9.39 -5.60
C ALA A 65 14.18 -9.57 -4.15
N GLU A 66 14.11 -8.51 -3.34
CA GLU A 66 14.44 -8.55 -1.90
C GLU A 66 13.52 -9.50 -1.12
N CYS A 67 12.22 -9.49 -1.43
CA CYS A 67 11.27 -10.40 -0.80
C CYS A 67 11.60 -11.86 -1.12
N VAL A 68 11.91 -12.18 -2.39
CA VAL A 68 12.32 -13.54 -2.79
C VAL A 68 13.60 -13.96 -2.09
N ASP A 69 14.62 -13.10 -2.05
CA ASP A 69 15.88 -13.39 -1.34
C ASP A 69 15.63 -13.66 0.16
N SER A 70 14.81 -12.83 0.81
CA SER A 70 14.44 -13.05 2.22
C SER A 70 13.72 -14.38 2.44
N LEU A 71 12.77 -14.73 1.57
CA LEU A 71 12.02 -15.99 1.66
C LEU A 71 12.92 -17.20 1.44
N LEU A 72 13.85 -17.11 0.47
CA LEU A 72 14.82 -18.18 0.20
C LEU A 72 15.77 -18.37 1.39
N ARG A 73 16.28 -17.28 1.97
CA ARG A 73 17.13 -17.36 3.17
C ARG A 73 16.39 -18.02 4.33
N GLN A 74 15.15 -17.65 4.59
CA GLN A 74 14.34 -18.32 5.63
C GLN A 74 14.17 -19.80 5.35
N LEU A 75 13.87 -20.19 4.11
CA LEU A 75 13.67 -21.59 3.74
C LEU A 75 14.95 -22.43 3.87
N VAL A 76 16.12 -21.85 3.59
CA VAL A 76 17.42 -22.53 3.69
C VAL A 76 17.93 -22.57 5.13
N CYS A 77 17.81 -21.47 5.86
CA CYS A 77 18.42 -21.32 7.19
C CYS A 77 17.51 -21.79 8.33
N GLU A 78 16.19 -21.86 8.14
CA GLU A 78 15.22 -22.18 9.18
C GLU A 78 14.24 -23.28 8.74
N PRO A 79 14.67 -24.56 8.76
CA PRO A 79 13.82 -25.68 8.39
C PRO A 79 12.53 -25.71 9.23
N GLY A 80 11.37 -25.68 8.55
CA GLY A 80 10.05 -25.69 9.21
C GLY A 80 9.48 -24.30 9.53
N CYS A 81 10.18 -23.22 9.15
CA CYS A 81 9.65 -21.86 9.25
C CYS A 81 8.32 -21.72 8.48
N ARG A 82 7.36 -21.03 9.10
CA ARG A 82 6.04 -20.77 8.52
C ARG A 82 5.86 -19.26 8.40
N LEU A 83 5.35 -18.81 7.25
CA LEU A 83 5.01 -17.40 7.07
C LEU A 83 3.87 -17.01 8.02
N GLY A 84 4.09 -15.93 8.77
CA GLY A 84 3.06 -15.28 9.54
C GLY A 84 2.08 -14.53 8.63
N ALA A 85 1.00 -14.03 9.23
CA ALA A 85 -0.01 -13.25 8.50
C ALA A 85 0.58 -11.99 7.86
N ARG A 86 1.52 -11.33 8.54
CA ARG A 86 2.16 -10.11 8.04
C ARG A 86 2.97 -10.37 6.78
N GLU A 87 3.79 -11.43 6.79
CA GLU A 87 4.63 -11.82 5.64
C GLU A 87 3.76 -12.25 4.47
N ARG A 88 2.70 -13.02 4.75
CA ARG A 88 1.72 -13.42 3.73
C ARG A 88 1.08 -12.21 3.05
N TYR A 89 0.55 -11.25 3.81
CA TYR A 89 -0.07 -10.06 3.20
C TYR A 89 0.94 -9.18 2.46
N HIS A 90 2.20 -9.12 2.92
CA HIS A 90 3.24 -8.42 2.19
C HIS A 90 3.52 -9.07 0.82
N VAL A 91 3.59 -10.40 0.76
CA VAL A 91 3.73 -11.14 -0.51
C VAL A 91 2.50 -10.92 -1.40
N GLU A 92 1.29 -11.01 -0.85
CA GLU A 92 0.05 -10.75 -1.60
C GLU A 92 0.03 -9.33 -2.19
N PHE A 93 0.50 -8.32 -1.43
CA PHE A 93 0.68 -6.97 -1.94
C PHE A 93 1.70 -6.92 -3.09
N LEU A 94 2.91 -7.48 -2.92
CA LEU A 94 3.94 -7.44 -3.95
C LEU A 94 3.50 -8.16 -5.23
N LEU A 95 2.72 -9.23 -5.14
CA LEU A 95 2.17 -9.94 -6.28
C LEU A 95 1.03 -9.18 -6.97
N GLY A 96 0.17 -8.52 -6.20
CA GLY A 96 -0.99 -7.78 -6.72
C GLY A 96 -0.69 -6.35 -7.18
N ALA A 97 0.36 -5.73 -6.66
CA ALA A 97 0.69 -4.35 -6.96
C ALA A 97 1.13 -4.16 -8.42
N THR A 98 0.69 -3.04 -8.99
CA THR A 98 1.14 -2.53 -10.29
C THR A 98 1.77 -1.15 -10.08
N PRO A 99 2.67 -0.71 -10.99
CA PRO A 99 3.24 0.64 -10.89
C PRO A 99 2.16 1.72 -10.80
N ARG A 100 1.12 1.59 -11.64
CA ARG A 100 -0.04 2.48 -11.65
C ARG A 100 -0.77 2.50 -10.31
N SER A 101 -1.08 1.34 -9.72
CA SER A 101 -1.80 1.29 -8.44
C SER A 101 -0.98 1.89 -7.30
N ILE A 102 0.35 1.79 -7.35
CA ILE A 102 1.25 2.43 -6.38
C ILE A 102 1.17 3.94 -6.53
N VAL A 103 1.39 4.47 -7.74
CA VAL A 103 1.36 5.92 -8.01
C VAL A 103 0.00 6.53 -7.67
N GLU A 104 -1.09 5.90 -8.08
CA GLU A 104 -2.46 6.37 -7.76
C GLU A 104 -2.72 6.37 -6.23
N SER A 105 -2.25 5.35 -5.51
CA SER A 105 -2.42 5.28 -4.05
C SER A 105 -1.58 6.32 -3.33
N GLN A 106 -0.32 6.52 -3.75
CA GLN A 106 0.56 7.55 -3.19
C GLN A 106 -0.02 8.95 -3.43
N ALA A 107 -0.54 9.21 -4.63
CA ALA A 107 -1.23 10.47 -4.95
C ALA A 107 -2.45 10.70 -4.04
N ALA A 108 -3.25 9.66 -3.78
CA ALA A 108 -4.39 9.75 -2.86
C ALA A 108 -3.97 10.10 -1.42
N ILE A 109 -2.88 9.50 -0.93
CA ILE A 109 -2.32 9.79 0.41
C ILE A 109 -1.83 11.24 0.50
N VAL A 110 -1.12 11.71 -0.54
CA VAL A 110 -0.63 13.09 -0.61
C VAL A 110 -1.79 14.08 -0.65
N ALA A 111 -2.81 13.83 -1.47
CA ALA A 111 -3.99 14.68 -1.57
C ALA A 111 -4.79 14.77 -0.26
N ALA A 112 -4.78 13.69 0.55
CA ALA A 112 -5.41 13.69 1.87
C ALA A 112 -4.66 14.56 2.89
N LYS A 113 -3.34 14.75 2.75
CA LYS A 113 -2.54 15.63 3.63
C LYS A 113 -2.89 17.11 3.46
N THR A 114 -3.35 17.50 2.27
CA THR A 114 -3.63 18.90 1.91
C THR A 114 -5.07 19.35 2.20
N ARG A 115 -5.89 18.48 2.80
CA ARG A 115 -7.29 18.77 3.17
C ARG A 115 -7.43 19.06 4.65
#